data_AF-A0A964JN04-F1
#
_entry.id   AF-A0A964JN04-F1
#
_cell.length_a   1.000
_cell.length_b   1.000
_cell.length_c   1.000
_cell.angle_alpha   90.00
_cell.angle_beta   90.00
_cell.angle_gamma   90.00
#
_symmetry.space_group_name_H-M   'P 1'
#
loop_
_entity.id
_entity.type
_entity.pdbx_description
1 polymer ?
#
loop_
_entity_poly.entity_id
_entity_poly.type
_entity_poly.pdbx_seq_one_letter_code
_entity_poly.pdbx_strand_id
1 'polypeptide(L)'
;MNFAEWMMTAAASCGADAWEPNDERALSGPPLATLRDARMCGEDEDWYAIELKRGVAVEIAVLHDLGEFAFAPEVFAPRSRRPVGRAYEAPGETGTRVVPSVSGTYRVRVHSRLSAEAFDYVLGVFPCEPTLR
;
A
#
# COMPACT_ATOMS: atom_id res chain seq x y z
N MET A 1 -26.28 -27.43 1.43
CA MET A 1 -25.72 -26.33 0.61
C MET A 1 -25.35 -25.24 1.60
N ASN A 2 -24.06 -25.03 1.82
CA ASN A 2 -23.57 -24.18 2.91
C ASN A 2 -23.03 -22.87 2.32
N PHE A 3 -23.40 -21.74 2.91
CA PHE A 3 -23.12 -20.39 2.39
C PHE A 3 -21.62 -19.99 2.41
N ALA A 4 -20.73 -20.87 2.88
CA ALA A 4 -19.31 -20.59 3.06
C ALA A 4 -18.45 -20.72 1.79
N GLU A 5 -18.97 -21.33 0.72
CA GLU A 5 -18.18 -21.60 -0.50
C GLU A 5 -18.23 -20.46 -1.54
N TRP A 6 -19.01 -19.40 -1.29
CA TRP A 6 -19.30 -18.33 -2.27
C TRP A 6 -18.71 -16.96 -1.91
N MET A 7 -17.74 -16.90 -0.99
CA MET A 7 -16.88 -15.72 -0.81
C MET A 7 -15.54 -15.82 -1.58
N MET A 8 -15.34 -16.90 -2.34
CA MET A 8 -14.08 -17.24 -3.04
C MET A 8 -14.25 -17.27 -4.57
N THR A 9 -15.09 -16.41 -5.15
CA THR A 9 -15.43 -16.54 -6.59
C THR A 9 -15.58 -15.20 -7.33
N ALA A 10 -14.69 -14.26 -7.06
CA ALA A 10 -14.46 -13.11 -7.93
C ALA A 10 -12.97 -12.87 -8.26
N ALA A 11 -12.03 -13.30 -7.41
CA ALA A 11 -10.59 -13.14 -7.61
C ALA A 11 -9.92 -14.10 -8.65
N ALA A 12 -10.69 -15.00 -9.27
CA ALA A 12 -10.11 -16.14 -10.01
C ALA A 12 -9.53 -15.80 -11.40
N SER A 13 -9.71 -14.59 -11.96
CA SER A 13 -9.13 -14.23 -13.27
C SER A 13 -7.80 -13.49 -13.19
N CYS A 14 -7.53 -12.76 -12.10
CA CYS A 14 -6.29 -11.98 -11.94
C CYS A 14 -5.19 -12.74 -11.18
N GLY A 15 -5.58 -13.76 -10.40
CA GLY A 15 -4.66 -14.64 -9.68
C GLY A 15 -4.07 -13.94 -8.45
N ALA A 16 -4.46 -14.40 -7.27
CA ALA A 16 -3.90 -13.92 -6.00
C ALA A 16 -2.37 -14.05 -6.00
N ASP A 17 -1.68 -13.02 -5.53
CA ASP A 17 -0.24 -13.06 -5.35
C ASP A 17 0.14 -13.73 -4.01
N ALA A 18 1.42 -13.64 -3.64
CA ALA A 18 1.94 -14.24 -2.40
C ALA A 18 1.59 -13.44 -1.13
N TRP A 19 0.99 -12.25 -1.26
CA TRP A 19 0.69 -11.31 -0.20
C TRP A 19 -0.79 -11.29 0.20
N GLU A 20 -1.62 -11.96 -0.59
CA GLU A 20 -3.02 -12.19 -0.29
C GLU A 20 -3.24 -13.21 0.86
N PRO A 21 -4.31 -13.05 1.68
CA PRO A 21 -5.32 -11.98 1.58
C PRO A 21 -4.84 -10.69 2.26
N ASN A 22 -4.93 -9.55 1.57
CA ASN A 22 -4.66 -8.22 2.14
C ASN A 22 -5.65 -7.13 1.70
N ASP A 23 -6.78 -7.50 1.09
CA ASP A 23 -7.90 -6.62 0.70
C ASP A 23 -8.51 -5.77 1.83
N GLU A 24 -8.27 -6.18 3.08
CA GLU A 24 -8.84 -5.52 4.25
C GLU A 24 -7.74 -5.04 5.22
N ARG A 25 -7.96 -3.85 5.80
CA ARG A 25 -7.07 -3.28 6.82
C ARG A 25 -6.74 -4.24 7.97
N ALA A 26 -7.70 -5.08 8.36
CA ALA A 26 -7.52 -6.06 9.43
C ALA A 26 -6.57 -7.20 9.05
N LEU A 27 -6.42 -7.47 7.75
CA LEU A 27 -5.62 -8.54 7.18
C LEU A 27 -4.20 -8.11 6.79
N SER A 28 -3.88 -6.82 6.93
CA SER A 28 -2.50 -6.34 6.71
C SER A 28 -1.48 -7.20 7.46
N GLY A 29 -0.62 -7.85 6.69
CA GLY A 29 0.39 -8.81 7.14
C GLY A 29 1.45 -8.21 8.09
N PRO A 30 2.51 -8.96 8.45
CA PRO A 30 3.56 -8.45 9.32
C PRO A 30 4.31 -7.25 8.69
N PRO A 31 4.97 -6.40 9.50
CA PRO A 31 5.68 -5.23 8.99
C PRO A 31 6.76 -5.54 7.95
N LEU A 32 6.73 -4.83 6.81
CA LEU A 32 7.68 -5.03 5.71
C LEU A 32 8.64 -3.83 5.55
N ALA A 33 9.84 -4.10 5.03
CA ALA A 33 10.80 -3.07 4.63
C ALA A 33 10.73 -2.75 3.13
N THR A 34 10.50 -3.76 2.30
CA THR A 34 10.25 -3.64 0.86
C THR A 34 9.49 -4.88 0.42
N LEU A 35 8.50 -4.69 -0.44
CA LEU A 35 7.74 -5.75 -1.07
C LEU A 35 8.01 -5.72 -2.57
N ARG A 36 8.29 -6.89 -3.15
CA ARG A 36 8.43 -7.09 -4.59
C ARG A 36 7.33 -8.03 -5.08
N ASP A 37 7.05 -7.94 -6.37
CA ASP A 37 6.15 -8.85 -7.07
C ASP A 37 4.73 -8.85 -6.48
N ALA A 38 4.22 -7.68 -6.06
CA ALA A 38 2.81 -7.53 -5.72
C ALA A 38 1.98 -7.37 -6.99
N ARG A 39 0.76 -7.89 -6.92
CA ARG A 39 -0.26 -7.74 -7.96
C ARG A 39 -1.58 -7.32 -7.31
N MET A 40 -2.15 -6.24 -7.84
CA MET A 40 -3.48 -5.78 -7.52
C MET A 40 -4.46 -6.21 -8.60
N CYS A 41 -5.66 -6.62 -8.20
CA CYS A 41 -6.70 -7.09 -9.09
C CYS A 41 -7.88 -6.11 -9.10
N GLY A 42 -8.35 -5.71 -10.29
CA GLY A 42 -9.54 -4.85 -10.40
C GLY A 42 -9.49 -3.56 -9.55
N GLU A 43 -10.44 -3.45 -8.62
CA GLU A 43 -10.58 -2.32 -7.68
C GLU A 43 -10.15 -2.68 -6.25
N ASP A 44 -9.36 -3.75 -6.09
CA ASP A 44 -8.94 -4.26 -4.79
C ASP A 44 -8.02 -3.25 -4.05
N GLU A 45 -8.05 -3.31 -2.72
CA GLU A 45 -7.25 -2.43 -1.84
C GLU A 45 -6.22 -3.25 -1.07
N ASP A 46 -4.94 -3.06 -1.36
CA ASP A 46 -3.91 -3.86 -0.69
C ASP A 46 -3.45 -3.14 0.57
N TRP A 47 -3.64 -3.79 1.72
CA TRP A 47 -3.27 -3.25 3.02
C TRP A 47 -1.98 -3.89 3.56
N TYR A 48 -1.01 -3.03 3.91
CA TYR A 48 0.28 -3.45 4.46
C TYR A 48 0.55 -2.86 5.83
N ALA A 49 1.47 -3.47 6.57
CA ALA A 49 2.00 -3.00 7.83
C ALA A 49 3.45 -2.53 7.67
N ILE A 50 3.82 -1.47 8.37
CA ILE A 50 5.22 -1.02 8.45
C ILE A 50 5.51 -0.50 9.86
N GLU A 51 6.72 -0.74 10.38
CA GLU A 51 7.16 -0.18 11.67
C GLU A 51 7.90 1.12 11.43
N LEU A 52 7.35 2.23 11.95
CA LEU A 52 7.97 3.54 11.83
C LEU A 52 8.43 4.06 13.18
N LYS A 53 9.55 4.78 13.18
CA LYS A 53 10.09 5.46 14.36
C LYS A 53 9.68 6.93 14.35
N ARG A 54 9.23 7.44 15.50
CA ARG A 54 8.92 8.86 15.70
C ARG A 54 10.06 9.75 15.22
N GLY A 55 9.73 10.77 14.44
CA GLY A 55 10.66 11.81 13.98
C GLY A 55 11.60 11.41 12.83
N VAL A 56 11.57 10.15 12.38
CA VAL A 56 12.34 9.70 11.21
C VAL A 56 11.49 9.92 9.97
N ALA A 57 11.91 10.81 9.07
CA ALA A 57 11.20 11.01 7.81
C ALA A 57 11.34 9.77 6.93
N VAL A 58 10.21 9.30 6.40
CA VAL A 58 10.11 8.10 5.57
C VAL A 58 9.24 8.39 4.35
N GLU A 59 9.64 7.81 3.24
CA GLU A 59 8.93 7.76 1.97
C GLU A 59 8.38 6.35 1.75
N ILE A 60 7.09 6.27 1.44
CA ILE A 60 6.41 5.05 0.99
C ILE A 60 6.17 5.22 -0.50
N ALA A 61 6.80 4.40 -1.33
CA ALA A 61 6.75 4.53 -2.78
C ALA A 61 6.20 3.26 -3.43
N VAL A 62 5.34 3.43 -4.42
CA VAL A 62 4.83 2.40 -5.32
C VAL A 62 5.49 2.62 -6.67
N LEU A 63 6.35 1.69 -7.07
CA LEU A 63 7.00 1.69 -8.38
C LEU A 63 6.18 0.82 -9.34
N HIS A 64 5.99 1.31 -10.55
CA HIS A 64 5.20 0.65 -11.60
C HIS A 64 5.67 1.08 -12.98
N ASP A 65 5.30 0.33 -14.01
CA ASP A 65 5.54 0.64 -15.43
C ASP A 65 4.34 1.35 -16.10
N LEU A 66 3.31 1.67 -15.31
CA LEU A 66 2.12 2.40 -15.74
C LEU A 66 2.38 3.92 -15.87
N GLY A 67 1.44 4.63 -16.48
CA GLY A 67 1.45 6.09 -16.55
C GLY A 67 1.36 6.77 -15.18
N GLU A 68 1.56 8.09 -15.16
CA GLU A 68 1.38 8.89 -13.95
C GLU A 68 -0.01 8.67 -13.32
N PHE A 69 -0.12 8.88 -12.00
CA PHE A 69 -1.37 8.77 -11.23
C PHE A 69 -1.97 7.34 -11.13
N ALA A 70 -1.25 6.30 -11.53
CA ALA A 70 -1.79 4.94 -11.52
C ALA A 70 -2.20 4.46 -10.12
N PHE A 71 -1.40 4.76 -9.10
CA PHE A 71 -1.67 4.40 -7.71
C PHE A 71 -1.73 5.61 -6.79
N ALA A 72 -2.34 5.41 -5.62
CA ALA A 72 -2.42 6.41 -4.57
C ALA A 72 -2.12 5.78 -3.20
N PRO A 73 -0.84 5.57 -2.85
CA PRO A 73 -0.48 4.99 -1.57
C PRO A 73 -0.81 5.96 -0.42
N GLU A 74 -1.57 5.48 0.55
CA GLU A 74 -1.99 6.23 1.72
C GLU A 74 -1.44 5.61 3.01
N VAL A 75 -1.01 6.45 3.96
CA VAL A 75 -0.39 5.99 5.21
C VAL A 75 -1.28 6.32 6.39
N PHE A 76 -1.55 5.37 7.28
CA PHE A 76 -2.38 5.53 8.47
C PHE A 76 -1.57 5.28 9.73
N ALA A 77 -1.55 6.24 10.65
CA ALA A 77 -0.95 6.07 11.98
C ALA A 77 -1.70 5.00 12.81
N PRO A 78 -1.07 4.38 13.83
CA PRO A 78 -1.61 3.21 14.55
C PRO A 78 -3.07 3.32 15.04
N ARG A 79 -3.51 4.54 15.38
CA ARG A 79 -4.88 4.81 15.88
C ARG A 79 -5.70 5.71 14.95
N SER A 80 -5.14 6.13 13.82
CA SER A 80 -5.83 7.03 12.90
C SER A 80 -6.71 6.22 11.95
N ARG A 81 -7.89 6.78 11.63
CA ARG A 81 -8.73 6.37 10.49
C ARG A 81 -8.57 7.27 9.27
N ARG A 82 -7.77 8.33 9.37
CA ARG A 82 -7.47 9.25 8.27
C ARG A 82 -6.02 9.06 7.82
N PRO A 83 -5.74 9.19 6.52
CA PRO A 83 -4.37 9.14 6.04
C PRO A 83 -3.54 10.33 6.58
N VAL A 84 -2.24 10.12 6.70
CA VAL A 84 -1.23 11.08 7.13
C VAL A 84 -0.11 11.14 6.09
N GLY A 85 0.68 12.21 6.13
CA GLY A 85 1.76 12.43 5.19
C GLY A 85 1.36 13.33 4.02
N ARG A 86 2.27 13.44 3.05
CA ARG A 86 2.10 14.23 1.83
C ARG A 86 2.34 13.31 0.63
N ALA A 87 1.31 13.15 -0.20
CA ALA A 87 1.43 12.43 -1.46
C ALA A 87 2.32 13.19 -2.46
N TYR A 88 2.98 12.44 -3.33
CA TYR A 88 3.70 12.94 -4.50
C TYR A 88 3.60 11.92 -5.65
N GLU A 89 3.87 12.40 -6.85
CA GLU A 89 3.82 11.62 -8.09
C GLU A 89 5.04 11.98 -8.93
N ALA A 90 5.60 10.98 -9.61
CA ALA A 90 6.69 11.07 -10.56
C ALA A 90 6.49 10.02 -11.65
N PRO A 91 7.16 10.12 -12.81
CA PRO A 91 7.07 9.09 -13.84
C PRO A 91 7.50 7.71 -13.31
N GLY A 92 6.58 6.74 -13.36
CA GLY A 92 6.79 5.36 -12.88
C GLY A 92 6.76 5.19 -11.35
N GLU A 93 6.39 6.25 -10.61
CA GLU A 93 6.39 6.23 -9.15
C GLU A 93 5.30 7.11 -8.55
N THR A 94 4.56 6.57 -7.58
CA THR A 94 3.67 7.37 -6.73
C THR A 94 3.99 7.08 -5.27
N GLY A 95 3.85 8.05 -4.39
CA GLY A 95 4.26 7.83 -3.01
C GLY A 95 3.69 8.80 -2.00
N THR A 96 3.92 8.50 -0.72
CA THR A 96 3.58 9.35 0.42
C THR A 96 4.78 9.51 1.34
N ARG A 97 5.15 10.77 1.60
CA ARG A 97 6.18 11.15 2.59
C ARG A 97 5.54 11.43 3.94
N VAL A 98 6.08 10.85 5.01
CA VAL A 98 5.56 11.00 6.37
C VAL A 98 6.70 11.23 7.37
N VAL A 99 6.45 12.09 8.36
CA VAL A 99 7.27 12.17 9.58
C VAL A 99 6.40 11.67 10.73
N PRO A 100 6.63 10.44 11.24
CA PRO A 100 5.81 9.83 12.28
C PRO A 100 5.83 10.68 13.56
N SER A 101 4.64 11.03 14.07
CA SER A 101 4.50 11.73 15.36
C SER A 101 4.60 10.79 16.56
N VAL A 102 4.43 9.49 16.33
CA VAL A 102 4.56 8.39 17.29
C VAL A 102 5.30 7.23 16.63
N SER A 103 5.99 6.41 17.42
CA SER A 103 6.54 5.14 16.94
C SER A 103 5.47 4.06 16.95
N GLY A 104 5.59 3.08 16.06
CA GLY A 104 4.79 1.86 16.05
C GLY A 104 4.34 1.44 14.66
N THR A 105 3.36 0.55 14.60
CA THR A 105 2.82 -0.01 13.37
C THR A 105 1.91 0.99 12.64
N TYR A 106 2.37 1.45 11.48
CA TYR A 106 1.56 2.18 10.53
C TYR A 106 0.95 1.19 9.53
N ARG A 107 -0.20 1.57 8.97
CA ARG A 107 -0.81 0.82 7.85
C ARG A 107 -0.62 1.60 6.56
N VAL A 108 -0.30 0.91 5.48
CA VAL A 108 -0.28 1.47 4.14
C VAL A 108 -1.45 0.87 3.38
N ARG A 109 -2.25 1.71 2.73
CA ARG A 109 -3.24 1.27 1.74
C ARG A 109 -2.71 1.61 0.37
N VAL A 110 -2.56 0.61 -0.49
CA VAL A 110 -2.33 0.80 -1.92
C VAL A 110 -3.66 0.57 -2.62
N HIS A 111 -4.03 1.46 -3.53
CA HIS A 111 -5.19 1.30 -4.40
C HIS A 111 -4.87 1.94 -5.76
N SER A 112 -5.42 1.37 -6.81
CA SER A 112 -5.32 1.91 -8.17
C SER A 112 -6.36 3.01 -8.39
N ARG A 113 -6.03 4.00 -9.22
CA ARG A 113 -6.99 4.97 -9.79
C ARG A 113 -7.44 4.60 -11.19
N LEU A 114 -6.89 3.52 -11.74
CA LEU A 114 -7.16 3.03 -13.08
C LEU A 114 -8.10 1.83 -13.00
N SER A 115 -8.98 1.69 -13.98
CA SER A 115 -9.74 0.46 -14.18
C SER A 115 -8.96 -0.46 -15.14
N ALA A 116 -8.33 -1.49 -14.60
CA ALA A 116 -7.79 -2.60 -15.38
C ALA A 116 -8.04 -3.92 -14.64
N GLU A 117 -7.83 -5.03 -15.34
CA GLU A 117 -8.01 -6.36 -14.74
C GLU A 117 -6.95 -6.67 -13.68
N ALA A 118 -5.71 -6.22 -13.89
CA ALA A 118 -4.59 -6.46 -12.99
C ALA A 118 -3.49 -5.39 -13.15
N PHE A 119 -2.75 -5.12 -12.08
CA PHE A 119 -1.56 -4.27 -12.08
C PHE A 119 -0.44 -4.90 -11.25
N ASP A 120 0.78 -4.94 -11.77
CA ASP A 120 1.96 -5.35 -11.00
C ASP A 120 2.65 -4.10 -10.43
N TYR A 121 3.14 -4.19 -9.20
CA TYR A 121 3.86 -3.09 -8.56
C TYR A 121 4.87 -3.55 -7.52
N VAL A 122 5.74 -2.61 -7.12
CA VAL A 122 6.72 -2.78 -6.04
C VAL A 122 6.47 -1.72 -4.98
N LEU A 123 6.32 -2.13 -3.72
CA LEU A 123 6.15 -1.22 -2.58
C LEU A 123 7.46 -1.09 -1.81
N GLY A 124 8.01 0.12 -1.77
CA GLY A 124 9.23 0.46 -1.04
C GLY A 124 8.99 1.36 0.17
N VAL A 125 9.82 1.19 1.20
CA VAL A 125 9.88 2.05 2.39
C VAL A 125 11.29 2.60 2.52
N PHE A 126 11.47 3.89 2.28
CA PHE A 126 12.80 4.52 2.22
C PHE A 126 12.92 5.62 3.27
N PRO A 127 14.02 5.68 4.06
CA PRO A 127 14.29 6.88 4.84
C PRO A 127 14.53 8.06 3.89
N CYS A 128 13.89 9.19 4.15
CA CYS A 128 14.15 10.43 3.40
C CYS A 128 14.79 11.46 4.33
N GLU A 129 15.61 12.36 3.78
CA GLU A 129 16.07 13.49 4.58
C GLU A 129 14.88 14.37 4.93
N PRO A 130 14.69 14.78 6.20
CA PRO A 130 13.69 15.78 6.51
C PRO A 130 14.08 17.03 5.74
N THR A 131 13.24 17.47 4.80
CA THR A 131 13.40 18.79 4.17
C THR A 131 13.44 19.81 5.30
N LEU A 132 14.64 20.30 5.62
CA LEU A 132 14.87 21.38 6.57
C LEU A 132 14.01 22.56 6.10
N ARG A 133 13.06 22.98 6.93
CA ARG A 133 12.29 24.20 6.70
C ARG A 133 13.15 25.41 7.01
#